data_AF-A0AAP6RK11-F1
#
_entry.id   AF-A0AAP6RK11-F1
#
_cell.length_a   1.000
_cell.length_b   1.000
_cell.length_c   1.000
_cell.angle_alpha   90.00
_cell.angle_beta   90.00
_cell.angle_gamma   90.00
#
_symmetry.space_group_name_H-M   'P 1'
#
loop_
_entity.id
_entity.type
_entity.pdbx_description
1 polymer ?
#
loop_
_entity_poly.entity_id
_entity_poly.type
_entity_poly.pdbx_seq_one_letter_code
_entity_poly.pdbx_strand_id
1 'polypeptide(L)'
;MSREITTEILANAIDETKDTVQTKNTNVRLKIQGKKTDFKIIHKAASTQSSQLNAMAIAPLDDQGKPDYNNVAVVYAGTNSFGDEGKKGFETAGTAFVGGLSEEYQEAENFLKQTQQKIASQNGTITDVAGFSQSGGYMMKMAGKYGQEMGFRTTSFDDWGRNQFERLTTSEKQWLQENPEFLIRYQNDSWAALSGRDSKYGTLSSISGVGEHNTLANYFDGDDLDLDRLAKDGIFAPNMTLEQVKLAAKVWAKKNGDWDPTTNNEAEAKKRVQEYLELYGEFAQTNANLEKLKSGTDKAIRSLHTKIASASGGQKIKLRADLALQVANQARTIGEEAEKLLKQSQQDTEQALAEISKEILTSANEIRQYLSYSEVQAMIAPYEKSRLWDEAQASHNRKQVQQYNQKLMTFSEKLTTAAKNIQEYDRQAGNQLFTQK
;
A
#
# COMPACT_ATOMS: atom_id res chain seq x y z
N MET A 1 2.56 -17.01 -16.45
CA MET A 1 2.90 -15.98 -15.45
C MET A 1 2.30 -16.44 -14.13
N SER A 2 3.04 -16.50 -13.02
CA SER A 2 2.39 -16.70 -11.72
C SER A 2 1.56 -15.47 -11.43
N ARG A 3 0.26 -15.65 -11.19
CA ARG A 3 -0.65 -14.56 -10.84
C ARG A 3 -0.55 -14.41 -9.32
N GLU A 4 0.39 -13.59 -8.88
CA GLU A 4 0.62 -13.30 -7.46
C GLU A 4 -0.66 -12.77 -6.82
N ILE A 5 -0.94 -13.20 -5.58
CA ILE A 5 -2.06 -12.67 -4.82
C ILE A 5 -1.65 -11.33 -4.27
N THR A 6 -2.36 -10.29 -4.69
CA THR A 6 -2.12 -8.91 -4.28
C THR A 6 -3.10 -8.46 -3.21
N THR A 7 -2.78 -7.38 -2.53
CA THR A 7 -3.66 -6.71 -1.55
C THR A 7 -5.01 -6.33 -2.17
N GLU A 8 -5.03 -5.85 -3.41
CA GLU A 8 -6.26 -5.59 -4.17
C GLU A 8 -7.13 -6.84 -4.30
N ILE A 9 -6.54 -8.01 -4.60
CA ILE A 9 -7.26 -9.28 -4.68
C ILE A 9 -7.84 -9.64 -3.31
N LEU A 10 -7.06 -9.50 -2.23
CA LEU A 10 -7.49 -9.80 -0.87
C LEU A 10 -8.67 -8.93 -0.46
N ALA A 11 -8.58 -7.61 -0.66
CA ALA A 11 -9.65 -6.65 -0.32
C ALA A 11 -10.94 -6.93 -1.10
N ASN A 12 -10.85 -7.10 -2.44
CA ASN A 12 -12.01 -7.42 -3.26
C ASN A 12 -12.61 -8.79 -2.91
N ALA A 13 -11.78 -9.79 -2.59
CA ALA A 13 -12.27 -11.11 -2.21
C ALA A 13 -13.02 -11.07 -0.88
N ILE A 14 -12.57 -10.27 0.10
CA ILE A 14 -13.28 -10.04 1.35
C ILE A 14 -14.66 -9.42 1.09
N ASP A 15 -14.73 -8.35 0.29
CA ASP A 15 -15.99 -7.67 -0.04
C ASP A 15 -17.02 -8.62 -0.68
N GLU A 16 -16.56 -9.50 -1.57
CA GLU A 16 -17.42 -10.46 -2.29
C GLU A 16 -17.74 -11.72 -1.45
N THR A 17 -17.08 -11.93 -0.32
CA THR A 17 -17.15 -13.21 0.42
C THR A 17 -18.55 -13.49 0.93
N LYS A 18 -19.20 -12.54 1.64
CA LYS A 18 -20.52 -12.77 2.26
C LYS A 18 -21.57 -13.20 1.24
N ASP A 19 -21.59 -12.57 0.07
CA ASP A 19 -22.51 -12.90 -1.00
C ASP A 19 -22.15 -14.22 -1.68
N THR A 20 -20.87 -14.42 -1.96
CA THR A 20 -20.40 -15.58 -2.72
C THR A 20 -20.59 -16.90 -1.96
N VAL A 21 -20.31 -16.90 -0.65
CA VAL A 21 -20.30 -18.14 0.13
C VAL A 21 -21.67 -18.78 0.30
N GLN A 22 -22.74 -17.97 0.25
CA GLN A 22 -24.14 -18.43 0.31
C GLN A 22 -24.61 -19.13 -0.98
N THR A 23 -23.91 -18.93 -2.09
CA THR A 23 -24.31 -19.51 -3.39
C THR A 23 -23.75 -20.92 -3.60
N LYS A 24 -24.14 -21.60 -4.70
CA LYS A 24 -23.48 -22.85 -5.15
C LYS A 24 -22.28 -22.60 -6.07
N ASN A 25 -21.86 -21.35 -6.23
CA ASN A 25 -20.77 -21.01 -7.15
C ASN A 25 -19.46 -21.68 -6.70
N THR A 26 -18.68 -22.09 -7.70
CA THR A 26 -17.36 -22.71 -7.51
C THR A 26 -16.20 -21.79 -7.95
N ASN A 27 -16.53 -20.61 -8.46
CA ASN A 27 -15.62 -19.54 -8.82
C ASN A 27 -16.15 -18.22 -8.23
N VAL A 28 -15.24 -17.29 -7.97
CA VAL A 28 -15.57 -15.89 -7.65
C VAL A 28 -14.97 -14.99 -8.73
N ARG A 29 -15.67 -13.92 -9.08
CA ARG A 29 -15.25 -12.96 -10.10
C ARG A 29 -14.95 -11.62 -9.45
N LEU A 30 -13.68 -11.23 -9.44
CA LEU A 30 -13.21 -10.01 -8.80
C LEU A 30 -12.89 -8.95 -9.85
N LYS A 31 -13.03 -7.67 -9.51
CA LYS A 31 -12.62 -6.55 -10.36
C LYS A 31 -11.21 -6.10 -9.96
N ILE A 32 -10.21 -6.51 -10.73
CA ILE A 32 -8.79 -6.22 -10.49
C ILE A 32 -8.27 -5.30 -11.58
N GLN A 33 -7.71 -4.15 -11.21
CA GLN A 33 -7.22 -3.11 -12.14
C GLN A 33 -8.24 -2.76 -13.24
N GLY A 34 -9.53 -2.69 -12.85
CA GLY A 34 -10.63 -2.41 -13.77
C GLY A 34 -11.08 -3.58 -14.66
N LYS A 35 -10.44 -4.75 -14.57
CA LYS A 35 -10.78 -5.96 -15.34
C LYS A 35 -11.46 -7.01 -14.47
N LYS A 36 -12.43 -7.73 -15.03
CA LYS A 36 -13.06 -8.87 -14.34
C LYS A 36 -12.18 -10.11 -14.47
N THR A 37 -11.77 -10.66 -13.35
CA THR A 37 -10.86 -11.81 -13.25
C THR A 37 -11.51 -12.91 -12.42
N ASP A 38 -11.52 -14.13 -12.94
CA ASP A 38 -12.09 -15.30 -12.26
C ASP A 38 -11.03 -16.02 -11.40
N PHE A 39 -11.44 -16.41 -10.20
CA PHE A 39 -10.67 -17.21 -9.25
C PHE A 39 -11.43 -18.48 -8.89
N LYS A 40 -10.73 -19.58 -8.67
CA LYS A 40 -11.32 -20.82 -8.18
C LYS A 40 -11.60 -20.72 -6.69
N ILE A 41 -12.80 -21.11 -6.26
CA ILE A 41 -13.09 -21.32 -4.85
C ILE A 41 -12.63 -22.73 -4.47
N ILE A 42 -11.65 -22.80 -3.57
CA ILE A 42 -11.06 -24.04 -3.07
C ILE A 42 -11.84 -24.55 -1.86
N HIS A 43 -12.16 -23.65 -0.95
CA HIS A 43 -12.91 -23.93 0.26
C HIS A 43 -13.76 -22.71 0.62
N LYS A 44 -14.90 -22.91 1.28
CA LYS A 44 -15.74 -21.82 1.75
C LYS A 44 -16.57 -22.22 2.95
N ALA A 45 -16.83 -21.26 3.82
CA ALA A 45 -17.74 -21.35 4.94
C ALA A 45 -18.68 -20.15 4.86
N ALA A 46 -19.96 -20.41 5.07
CA ALA A 46 -21.01 -19.41 5.09
C ALA A 46 -21.58 -19.34 6.50
N SER A 47 -21.94 -18.13 6.94
CA SER A 47 -22.55 -17.94 8.24
C SER A 47 -23.87 -18.72 8.34
N THR A 48 -24.13 -19.23 9.54
CA THR A 48 -25.35 -19.97 9.90
C THR A 48 -25.99 -19.36 11.14
N GLN A 49 -27.06 -19.95 11.66
CA GLN A 49 -27.67 -19.50 12.92
C GLN A 49 -26.74 -19.68 14.13
N SER A 50 -25.76 -20.59 14.06
CA SER A 50 -24.83 -20.87 15.16
C SER A 50 -23.41 -20.34 14.94
N SER A 51 -23.07 -19.87 13.74
CA SER A 51 -21.72 -19.44 13.36
C SER A 51 -21.77 -18.13 12.57
N GLN A 52 -20.89 -17.19 12.88
CA GLN A 52 -20.77 -15.91 12.16
C GLN A 52 -19.78 -15.98 10.99
N LEU A 53 -19.04 -17.08 10.85
CA LEU A 53 -17.94 -17.18 9.90
C LEU A 53 -18.44 -17.11 8.45
N ASN A 54 -18.02 -16.05 7.76
CA ASN A 54 -17.98 -16.00 6.31
C ASN A 54 -16.52 -16.01 5.87
N ALA A 55 -16.10 -17.10 5.24
CA ALA A 55 -14.72 -17.30 4.83
C ALA A 55 -14.63 -17.98 3.47
N MET A 56 -13.62 -17.61 2.70
CA MET A 56 -13.37 -18.17 1.39
C MET A 56 -11.89 -18.42 1.17
N ALA A 57 -11.54 -19.59 0.64
CA ALA A 57 -10.21 -19.87 0.14
C ALA A 57 -10.25 -19.86 -1.39
N ILE A 58 -9.41 -19.03 -2.03
CA ILE A 58 -9.39 -18.86 -3.48
C ILE A 58 -8.01 -19.13 -4.07
N ALA A 59 -7.98 -19.57 -5.32
CA ALA A 59 -6.76 -19.72 -6.11
C ALA A 59 -6.92 -19.04 -7.47
N PRO A 60 -5.89 -18.36 -8.00
CA PRO A 60 -5.92 -17.86 -9.36
C PRO A 60 -5.98 -19.03 -10.34
N LEU A 61 -6.61 -18.79 -11.50
CA LEU A 61 -6.62 -19.76 -12.59
C LEU A 61 -5.40 -19.54 -13.49
N ASP A 62 -4.84 -20.60 -14.07
CA ASP A 62 -3.86 -20.49 -15.14
C ASP A 62 -4.54 -20.20 -16.50
N ASP A 63 -3.75 -20.15 -17.58
CA ASP A 63 -4.28 -19.89 -18.93
C ASP A 63 -5.13 -21.04 -19.48
N GLN A 64 -5.10 -22.22 -18.82
CA GLN A 64 -5.94 -23.38 -19.12
C GLN A 64 -7.18 -23.46 -18.21
N GLY A 65 -7.38 -22.48 -17.32
CA GLY A 65 -8.48 -22.47 -16.35
C GLY A 65 -8.29 -23.42 -15.17
N LYS A 66 -7.07 -23.91 -14.92
CA LYS A 66 -6.76 -24.76 -13.75
C LYS A 66 -6.36 -23.90 -12.56
N PRO A 67 -6.81 -24.22 -11.34
CA PRO A 67 -6.39 -23.51 -10.15
C PRO A 67 -4.91 -23.72 -9.83
N ASP A 68 -4.23 -22.63 -9.48
CA ASP A 68 -2.88 -22.66 -8.95
C ASP A 68 -2.91 -22.93 -7.44
N TYR A 69 -2.86 -24.22 -7.08
CA TYR A 69 -2.87 -24.65 -5.67
C TYR A 69 -1.64 -24.19 -4.88
N ASN A 70 -0.58 -23.69 -5.53
CA ASN A 70 0.60 -23.15 -4.84
C ASN A 70 0.44 -21.68 -4.43
N ASN A 71 -0.64 -21.03 -4.86
CA ASN A 71 -0.96 -19.64 -4.54
C ASN A 71 -2.42 -19.58 -4.07
N VAL A 72 -2.69 -20.06 -2.86
CA VAL A 72 -4.03 -20.03 -2.25
C VAL A 72 -4.12 -18.89 -1.24
N ALA A 73 -5.12 -18.02 -1.40
CA ALA A 73 -5.49 -17.03 -0.39
C ALA A 73 -6.65 -17.53 0.46
N VAL A 74 -6.64 -17.22 1.75
CA VAL A 74 -7.78 -17.39 2.65
C VAL A 74 -8.25 -16.02 3.13
N VAL A 75 -9.51 -15.70 2.91
CA VAL A 75 -10.11 -14.41 3.29
C VAL A 75 -11.28 -14.58 4.25
N TYR A 76 -11.40 -13.65 5.21
CA TYR A 76 -12.46 -13.59 6.21
C TYR A 76 -13.21 -12.25 6.13
N ALA A 77 -14.54 -12.31 5.96
CA ALA A 77 -15.37 -11.13 5.63
C ALA A 77 -15.73 -10.21 6.82
N GLY A 78 -15.24 -10.53 8.02
CA GLY A 78 -15.64 -9.85 9.26
C GLY A 78 -17.07 -10.17 9.69
N THR A 79 -17.51 -9.50 10.76
CA THR A 79 -18.79 -9.77 11.42
C THR A 79 -20.00 -9.43 10.57
N ASN A 80 -21.09 -10.18 10.78
CA ASN A 80 -22.38 -9.93 10.14
C ASN A 80 -23.10 -8.69 10.71
N SER A 81 -23.50 -7.78 9.83
CA SER A 81 -24.36 -6.63 10.10
C SER A 81 -25.84 -7.01 10.04
N PHE A 82 -26.74 -6.09 10.40
CA PHE A 82 -28.19 -6.33 10.45
C PHE A 82 -28.80 -6.84 9.12
N GLY A 83 -28.19 -6.54 7.96
CA GLY A 83 -28.62 -7.03 6.65
C GLY A 83 -28.11 -8.43 6.25
N ASP A 84 -27.07 -8.96 6.90
CA ASP A 84 -26.36 -10.16 6.43
C ASP A 84 -27.08 -11.49 6.76
N GLU A 85 -26.77 -12.57 6.05
CA GLU A 85 -27.34 -13.89 6.37
C GLU A 85 -26.61 -14.57 7.55
N GLY A 86 -27.36 -15.16 8.49
CA GLY A 86 -26.83 -15.89 9.66
C GLY A 86 -26.73 -15.10 10.97
N LYS A 87 -25.95 -15.60 11.94
CA LYS A 87 -25.81 -15.04 13.30
C LYS A 87 -25.26 -13.62 13.22
N LYS A 88 -25.79 -12.68 14.02
CA LYS A 88 -25.42 -11.24 14.00
C LYS A 88 -24.30 -10.92 14.97
N GLY A 89 -23.39 -10.03 14.57
CA GLY A 89 -22.14 -9.70 15.28
C GLY A 89 -22.22 -8.79 16.51
N PHE A 90 -23.41 -8.52 17.06
CA PHE A 90 -23.54 -7.52 18.14
C PHE A 90 -22.84 -7.93 19.45
N GLU A 91 -22.95 -9.20 19.85
CA GLU A 91 -22.28 -9.74 21.06
C GLU A 91 -20.76 -9.85 20.87
N THR A 92 -20.31 -10.21 19.68
CA THR A 92 -18.88 -10.31 19.32
C THR A 92 -18.24 -8.92 19.23
N ALA A 93 -18.97 -7.90 18.76
CA ALA A 93 -18.55 -6.50 18.79
C ALA A 93 -18.26 -6.00 20.22
N GLY A 94 -19.09 -6.39 21.19
CA GLY A 94 -18.85 -6.09 22.61
C GLY A 94 -17.59 -6.78 23.17
N THR A 95 -17.32 -8.02 22.74
CA THR A 95 -16.12 -8.78 23.12
C THR A 95 -14.85 -8.17 22.53
N ALA A 96 -14.88 -7.78 21.25
CA ALA A 96 -13.78 -7.08 20.59
C ALA A 96 -13.54 -5.68 21.19
N PHE A 97 -14.60 -5.01 21.66
CA PHE A 97 -14.51 -3.72 22.36
C PHE A 97 -13.78 -3.82 23.71
N VAL A 98 -13.92 -4.93 24.43
CA VAL A 98 -13.19 -5.18 25.70
C VAL A 98 -11.83 -5.86 25.50
N GLY A 99 -11.40 -6.11 24.26
CA GLY A 99 -10.10 -6.71 23.94
C GLY A 99 -10.05 -8.24 23.98
N GLY A 100 -11.20 -8.89 23.75
CA GLY A 100 -11.31 -10.33 23.51
C GLY A 100 -10.89 -10.75 22.10
N LEU A 101 -10.35 -11.98 21.96
CA LEU A 101 -10.47 -12.68 20.68
C LEU A 101 -11.96 -12.94 20.46
N SER A 102 -12.50 -12.53 19.31
CA SER A 102 -13.88 -12.83 18.96
C SER A 102 -14.09 -14.34 18.89
N GLU A 103 -15.33 -14.80 19.11
CA GLU A 103 -15.70 -16.21 18.92
C GLU A 103 -15.31 -16.72 17.52
N GLU A 104 -15.29 -15.82 16.53
CA GLU A 104 -14.88 -16.09 15.16
C GLU A 104 -13.46 -16.63 15.02
N TYR A 105 -12.54 -16.32 15.95
CA TYR A 105 -11.16 -16.80 15.85
C TYR A 105 -11.07 -18.32 15.81
N GLN A 106 -11.84 -19.03 16.64
CA GLN A 106 -11.79 -20.49 16.69
C GLN A 106 -12.34 -21.11 15.40
N GLU A 107 -13.42 -20.54 14.86
CA GLU A 107 -14.01 -20.98 13.59
C GLU A 107 -13.06 -20.69 12.42
N ALA A 108 -12.44 -19.51 12.40
CA ALA A 108 -11.42 -19.14 11.41
C ALA A 108 -10.18 -20.05 11.49
N GLU A 109 -9.71 -20.38 12.69
CA GLU A 109 -8.58 -21.29 12.90
C GLU A 109 -8.89 -22.70 12.34
N ASN A 110 -10.11 -23.19 12.60
CA ASN A 110 -10.56 -24.47 12.06
C ASN A 110 -10.68 -24.42 10.53
N PHE A 111 -11.22 -23.34 9.98
CA PHE A 111 -11.33 -23.14 8.53
C PHE A 111 -9.97 -23.13 7.84
N LEU A 112 -8.97 -22.45 8.43
CA LEU A 112 -7.60 -22.41 7.92
C LEU A 112 -6.99 -23.81 7.86
N LYS A 113 -7.08 -24.57 8.96
CA LYS A 113 -6.56 -25.95 9.04
C LYS A 113 -7.25 -26.89 8.05
N GLN A 114 -8.58 -26.80 7.92
CA GLN A 114 -9.34 -27.59 6.95
C GLN A 114 -8.96 -27.25 5.52
N THR A 115 -8.73 -25.97 5.22
CA THR A 115 -8.24 -25.51 3.91
C THR A 115 -6.87 -26.12 3.61
N GLN A 116 -5.94 -26.06 4.56
CA GLN A 116 -4.61 -26.66 4.42
C GLN A 116 -4.69 -28.17 4.13
N GLN A 117 -5.54 -28.90 4.86
CA GLN A 117 -5.77 -30.33 4.62
C GLN A 117 -6.32 -30.61 3.22
N LYS A 118 -7.26 -29.77 2.74
CA LYS A 118 -7.88 -29.93 1.43
C LYS A 118 -6.89 -29.77 0.28
N ILE A 119 -5.99 -28.80 0.38
CA ILE A 119 -4.99 -28.52 -0.66
C ILE A 119 -3.75 -29.41 -0.56
N ALA A 120 -3.51 -30.08 0.57
CA ALA A 120 -2.38 -30.98 0.75
C ALA A 120 -2.35 -32.11 -0.30
N SER A 121 -3.52 -32.61 -0.71
CA SER A 121 -3.64 -33.61 -1.79
C SER A 121 -3.12 -33.14 -3.16
N GLN A 122 -2.98 -31.83 -3.35
CA GLN A 122 -2.49 -31.18 -4.56
C GLN A 122 -1.08 -30.60 -4.37
N ASN A 123 -0.40 -30.92 -3.26
CA ASN A 123 0.83 -30.25 -2.81
C ASN A 123 0.68 -28.73 -2.72
N GLY A 124 -0.54 -28.24 -2.42
CA GLY A 124 -0.84 -26.83 -2.40
C GLY A 124 -0.32 -26.10 -1.16
N THR A 125 -0.20 -24.78 -1.30
CA THR A 125 0.32 -23.87 -0.27
C THR A 125 -0.63 -22.69 -0.10
N ILE A 126 -0.94 -22.36 1.17
CA ILE A 126 -1.58 -21.09 1.52
C ILE A 126 -0.50 -20.02 1.58
N THR A 127 -0.59 -19.00 0.74
CA THR A 127 0.42 -17.93 0.65
C THR A 127 -0.02 -16.66 1.36
N ASP A 128 -1.32 -16.42 1.42
CA ASP A 128 -1.87 -15.17 1.93
C ASP A 128 -3.14 -15.44 2.75
N VAL A 129 -3.24 -14.78 3.91
CA VAL A 129 -4.42 -14.79 4.77
C VAL A 129 -4.85 -13.35 4.98
N ALA A 130 -6.14 -13.04 4.82
CA ALA A 130 -6.63 -11.70 5.06
C ALA A 130 -7.95 -11.66 5.79
N GLY A 131 -8.17 -10.59 6.55
CA GLY A 131 -9.39 -10.38 7.31
C GLY A 131 -9.77 -8.91 7.35
N PHE A 132 -11.06 -8.67 7.59
CA PHE A 132 -11.62 -7.34 7.76
C PHE A 132 -12.37 -7.16 9.08
N SER A 133 -12.52 -5.89 9.47
CA SER A 133 -13.31 -5.43 10.60
C SER A 133 -12.67 -5.73 11.96
N GLN A 134 -13.37 -6.50 12.80
CA GLN A 134 -12.94 -6.97 14.12
C GLN A 134 -11.79 -7.98 14.02
N SER A 135 -11.38 -8.35 12.80
CA SER A 135 -10.34 -9.32 12.57
C SER A 135 -8.96 -8.87 12.98
N GLY A 136 -8.70 -7.58 13.20
CA GLY A 136 -7.35 -7.11 13.51
C GLY A 136 -6.64 -7.92 14.59
N GLY A 137 -7.30 -8.20 15.71
CA GLY A 137 -6.67 -8.94 16.79
C GLY A 137 -6.49 -10.42 16.52
N TYR A 138 -7.41 -11.05 15.79
CA TYR A 138 -7.26 -12.45 15.47
C TYR A 138 -6.41 -12.68 14.22
N MET A 139 -6.30 -11.74 13.29
CA MET A 139 -5.33 -11.73 12.19
C MET A 139 -3.92 -11.61 12.72
N MET A 140 -3.67 -10.77 13.73
CA MET A 140 -2.39 -10.74 14.43
C MET A 140 -2.05 -12.09 15.05
N LYS A 141 -3.05 -12.77 15.65
CA LYS A 141 -2.88 -14.12 16.18
C LYS A 141 -2.60 -15.14 15.07
N MET A 142 -3.32 -15.08 13.95
CA MET A 142 -3.08 -15.92 12.78
C MET A 142 -1.66 -15.72 12.24
N ALA A 143 -1.20 -14.48 12.11
CA ALA A 143 0.16 -14.17 11.67
C ALA A 143 1.20 -14.73 12.64
N GLY A 144 1.12 -14.37 13.92
CA GLY A 144 2.13 -14.72 14.92
C GLY A 144 2.20 -16.21 15.24
N LYS A 145 1.08 -16.95 15.14
CA LYS A 145 1.03 -18.39 15.44
C LYS A 145 1.16 -19.24 14.18
N TYR A 146 0.32 -18.98 13.18
CA TYR A 146 0.19 -19.82 11.99
C TYR A 146 0.96 -19.30 10.79
N GLY A 147 1.12 -17.98 10.64
CA GLY A 147 1.98 -17.40 9.60
C GLY A 147 3.43 -17.88 9.76
N GLN A 148 3.90 -17.93 11.01
CA GLN A 148 5.21 -18.52 11.34
C GLN A 148 5.31 -20.01 10.97
N GLU A 149 4.30 -20.82 11.29
CA GLU A 149 4.33 -22.28 11.07
C GLU A 149 4.12 -22.66 9.59
N MET A 150 3.21 -21.96 8.91
CA MET A 150 2.72 -22.30 7.57
C MET A 150 3.33 -21.43 6.47
N GLY A 151 4.02 -20.33 6.81
CA GLY A 151 4.75 -19.49 5.87
C GLY A 151 3.92 -18.51 5.04
N PHE A 152 2.68 -18.21 5.45
CA PHE A 152 1.82 -17.25 4.75
C PHE A 152 1.98 -15.81 5.29
N ARG A 153 1.74 -14.83 4.42
CA ARG A 153 1.60 -13.41 4.81
C ARG A 153 0.18 -13.12 5.28
N THR A 154 0.04 -12.24 6.27
CA THR A 154 -1.27 -11.82 6.77
C THR A 154 -1.54 -10.36 6.43
N THR A 155 -2.69 -10.07 5.83
CA THR A 155 -3.15 -8.69 5.55
C THR A 155 -4.42 -8.40 6.34
N SER A 156 -4.39 -7.38 7.18
CA SER A 156 -5.53 -7.00 8.01
C SER A 156 -6.07 -5.64 7.58
N PHE A 157 -7.34 -5.59 7.22
CA PHE A 157 -8.08 -4.36 6.96
C PHE A 157 -8.86 -4.02 8.23
N ASP A 158 -8.21 -3.25 9.10
CA ASP A 158 -8.71 -3.02 10.44
C ASP A 158 -9.53 -1.74 10.49
N ASP A 159 -10.73 -1.83 11.04
CA ASP A 159 -11.54 -0.67 11.39
C ASP A 159 -12.26 -0.77 12.75
N TRP A 160 -12.03 -1.87 13.49
CA TRP A 160 -12.58 -2.08 14.83
C TRP A 160 -11.68 -2.96 15.72
N GLY A 161 -11.67 -2.68 17.03
CA GLY A 161 -11.11 -3.56 18.07
C GLY A 161 -10.16 -2.87 19.05
N ARG A 162 -10.18 -3.28 20.32
CA ARG A 162 -9.36 -2.76 21.41
C ARG A 162 -8.29 -3.77 21.84
N ASN A 163 -7.15 -3.32 22.38
CA ASN A 163 -6.18 -4.16 23.12
C ASN A 163 -5.85 -5.52 22.46
N GLN A 164 -5.67 -5.53 21.14
CA GLN A 164 -5.53 -6.76 20.37
C GLN A 164 -4.27 -7.58 20.76
N PHE A 165 -3.27 -6.90 21.34
CA PHE A 165 -1.98 -7.46 21.75
C PHE A 165 -1.95 -8.38 22.94
N GLU A 166 -2.86 -8.22 23.92
CA GLU A 166 -2.77 -8.98 25.18
C GLU A 166 -2.99 -10.49 24.97
N ARG A 167 -3.42 -10.87 23.77
CA ARG A 167 -3.73 -12.23 23.33
C ARG A 167 -2.57 -12.94 22.63
N LEU A 168 -1.51 -12.19 22.30
CA LEU A 168 -0.28 -12.76 21.77
C LEU A 168 0.61 -13.23 22.92
N THR A 169 1.20 -14.42 22.76
CA THR A 169 2.26 -14.87 23.66
C THR A 169 3.51 -14.00 23.46
N THR A 170 4.45 -14.07 24.40
CA THR A 170 5.73 -13.36 24.27
C THR A 170 6.48 -13.74 23.00
N SER A 171 6.47 -15.02 22.63
CA SER A 171 7.14 -15.51 21.41
C SER A 171 6.47 -15.00 20.14
N GLU A 172 5.14 -14.97 20.08
CA GLU A 172 4.39 -14.45 18.93
C GLU A 172 4.64 -12.94 18.75
N LYS A 173 4.71 -12.18 19.86
CA LYS A 173 5.05 -10.74 19.84
C LYS A 173 6.46 -10.52 19.29
N GLN A 174 7.44 -11.27 19.81
CA GLN A 174 8.82 -11.15 19.38
C GLN A 174 8.95 -11.49 17.89
N TRP A 175 8.31 -12.57 17.43
CA TRP A 175 8.36 -12.95 16.02
C TRP A 175 7.77 -11.88 15.11
N LEU A 176 6.63 -11.27 15.47
CA LEU A 176 6.04 -10.17 14.68
C LEU A 176 6.87 -8.88 14.69
N GLN A 177 7.67 -8.65 15.74
CA GLN A 177 8.63 -7.54 15.77
C GLN A 177 9.81 -7.79 14.83
N GLU A 178 10.29 -9.04 14.78
CA GLU A 178 11.43 -9.44 13.94
C GLU A 178 11.03 -9.64 12.46
N ASN A 179 9.75 -9.88 12.18
CA ASN A 179 9.22 -10.21 10.85
C ASN A 179 7.98 -9.33 10.50
N PRO A 180 8.10 -7.99 10.51
CA PRO A 180 6.97 -7.08 10.32
C PRO A 180 6.31 -7.18 8.93
N GLU A 181 6.98 -7.75 7.93
CA GLU A 181 6.47 -7.97 6.57
C GLU A 181 5.43 -9.10 6.49
N PHE A 182 5.36 -9.98 7.49
CA PHE A 182 4.38 -11.07 7.55
C PHE A 182 3.00 -10.62 8.07
N LEU A 183 2.90 -9.37 8.55
CA LEU A 183 1.67 -8.77 9.03
C LEU A 183 1.54 -7.36 8.46
N ILE A 184 0.76 -7.22 7.40
CA ILE A 184 0.42 -5.91 6.80
C ILE A 184 -0.91 -5.45 7.40
N ARG A 185 -1.00 -4.20 7.83
CA ARG A 185 -2.20 -3.65 8.48
C ARG A 185 -2.61 -2.33 7.87
N TYR A 186 -3.78 -2.31 7.25
CA TYR A 186 -4.44 -1.10 6.78
C TYR A 186 -5.46 -0.67 7.84
N GLN A 187 -5.15 0.41 8.55
CA GLN A 187 -5.89 0.88 9.71
C GLN A 187 -6.72 2.10 9.33
N ASN A 188 -7.99 1.92 8.97
CA ASN A 188 -8.88 3.05 8.70
C ASN A 188 -9.51 3.61 9.99
N ASP A 189 -10.06 4.83 9.92
CA ASP A 189 -10.59 5.61 11.04
C ASP A 189 -12.11 5.55 11.23
N SER A 190 -12.85 4.74 10.45
CA SER A 190 -14.32 4.74 10.45
C SER A 190 -14.95 4.46 11.82
N TRP A 191 -14.44 3.46 12.56
CA TRP A 191 -14.91 3.13 13.92
C TRP A 191 -13.78 2.89 14.94
N ALA A 192 -12.52 2.80 14.48
CA ALA A 192 -11.41 2.32 15.29
C ALA A 192 -10.80 3.34 16.25
N ALA A 193 -10.94 4.64 15.97
CA ALA A 193 -10.44 5.69 16.85
C ALA A 193 -11.12 5.63 18.23
N LEU A 194 -12.39 5.19 18.26
CA LEU A 194 -13.19 5.01 19.47
C LEU A 194 -12.85 3.74 20.25
N SER A 195 -12.21 2.75 19.61
CA SER A 195 -11.94 1.45 20.23
C SER A 195 -10.58 1.37 20.94
N GLY A 196 -9.73 2.40 20.91
CA GLY A 196 -8.40 2.32 21.52
C GLY A 196 -7.53 1.23 20.90
N ARG A 197 -7.65 1.06 19.58
CA ARG A 197 -6.86 0.13 18.78
C ARG A 197 -5.37 0.47 18.87
N ASP A 198 -4.54 -0.55 18.77
CA ASP A 198 -3.11 -0.36 18.75
C ASP A 198 -2.48 -0.15 17.38
N SER A 199 -1.23 0.31 17.39
CA SER A 199 -0.44 0.60 16.18
C SER A 199 1.03 0.15 16.29
N LYS A 200 1.33 -0.99 16.94
CA LYS A 200 2.73 -1.38 17.28
C LYS A 200 3.35 -2.51 16.48
N TYR A 201 2.58 -3.45 15.91
CA TYR A 201 3.12 -4.64 15.22
C TYR A 201 2.66 -4.74 13.78
N GLY A 202 3.55 -5.27 12.95
CA GLY A 202 3.39 -5.37 11.50
C GLY A 202 3.83 -4.12 10.75
N THR A 203 3.61 -4.13 9.46
CA THR A 203 3.74 -2.98 8.57
C THR A 203 2.41 -2.24 8.54
N LEU A 204 2.35 -1.05 9.15
CA LEU A 204 1.09 -0.32 9.35
C LEU A 204 0.92 0.82 8.36
N SER A 205 -0.29 0.95 7.84
CA SER A 205 -0.76 2.10 7.06
C SER A 205 -2.03 2.65 7.68
N SER A 206 -1.91 3.78 8.39
CA SER A 206 -3.06 4.48 8.99
C SER A 206 -3.76 5.34 7.94
N ILE A 207 -5.05 5.15 7.73
CA ILE A 207 -5.84 5.82 6.69
C ILE A 207 -6.92 6.66 7.37
N SER A 208 -6.99 7.96 7.07
CA SER A 208 -7.92 8.88 7.72
C SER A 208 -8.90 9.55 6.75
N GLY A 209 -10.15 9.71 7.16
CA GLY A 209 -11.21 10.34 6.39
C GLY A 209 -12.06 9.36 5.60
N VAL A 210 -12.00 8.07 5.92
CA VAL A 210 -12.71 7.01 5.17
C VAL A 210 -14.22 7.04 5.43
N GLY A 211 -14.61 7.41 6.66
CA GLY A 211 -16.00 7.63 7.07
C GLY A 211 -16.82 6.35 7.28
N GLU A 212 -16.90 5.49 6.26
CA GLU A 212 -17.67 4.24 6.29
C GLU A 212 -16.80 2.99 6.52
N HIS A 213 -17.43 1.94 7.03
CA HIS A 213 -16.87 0.61 7.26
C HIS A 213 -16.50 -0.06 5.92
N ASN A 214 -15.23 -0.01 5.49
CA ASN A 214 -14.78 -0.62 4.23
C ASN A 214 -13.33 -1.15 4.23
N THR A 215 -13.05 -2.08 3.31
CA THR A 215 -11.75 -2.76 3.11
C THR A 215 -10.72 -1.97 2.30
N LEU A 216 -11.09 -0.77 1.82
CA LEU A 216 -10.31 0.02 0.87
C LEU A 216 -10.12 -0.63 -0.51
N ALA A 217 -10.90 -1.67 -0.88
CA ALA A 217 -10.75 -2.39 -2.15
C ALA A 217 -10.70 -1.47 -3.39
N ASN A 218 -11.47 -0.38 -3.39
CA ASN A 218 -11.49 0.60 -4.48
C ASN A 218 -10.24 1.50 -4.57
N TYR A 219 -9.33 1.41 -3.61
CA TYR A 219 -8.14 2.26 -3.51
C TYR A 219 -6.83 1.50 -3.69
N PHE A 220 -6.86 0.23 -4.11
CA PHE A 220 -5.64 -0.51 -4.45
C PHE A 220 -5.39 -0.57 -5.95
N ASP A 221 -4.12 -0.65 -6.33
CA ASP A 221 -3.62 -1.08 -7.65
C ASP A 221 -2.53 -2.14 -7.41
N GLY A 222 -2.93 -3.42 -7.46
CA GLY A 222 -2.08 -4.51 -7.00
C GLY A 222 -1.87 -4.46 -5.48
N ASP A 223 -0.63 -4.27 -5.04
CA ASP A 223 -0.27 -4.17 -3.61
C ASP A 223 -0.26 -2.73 -3.09
N ASP A 224 -0.31 -1.75 -3.98
CA ASP A 224 -0.10 -0.34 -3.62
C ASP A 224 -1.43 0.40 -3.46
N LEU A 225 -1.48 1.29 -2.48
CA LEU A 225 -2.56 2.28 -2.37
C LEU A 225 -2.45 3.32 -3.48
N ASP A 226 -3.58 3.58 -4.14
CA ASP A 226 -3.74 4.65 -5.10
C ASP A 226 -4.06 5.96 -4.36
N LEU A 227 -2.99 6.68 -4.04
CA LEU A 227 -3.04 7.94 -3.32
C LEU A 227 -3.81 9.03 -4.09
N ASP A 228 -3.90 8.95 -5.41
CA ASP A 228 -4.68 9.91 -6.21
C ASP A 228 -6.18 9.65 -6.09
N ARG A 229 -6.61 8.38 -6.07
CA ARG A 229 -8.01 8.01 -5.79
C ARG A 229 -8.39 8.43 -4.38
N LEU A 230 -7.55 8.12 -3.39
CA LEU A 230 -7.76 8.53 -2.00
C LEU A 230 -7.88 10.06 -1.88
N ALA A 231 -6.97 10.81 -2.51
CA ALA A 231 -7.00 12.27 -2.47
C ALA A 231 -8.28 12.85 -3.08
N LYS A 232 -8.74 12.30 -4.21
CA LYS A 232 -9.99 12.71 -4.86
C LYS A 232 -11.23 12.46 -4.01
N ASP A 233 -11.15 11.50 -3.09
CA ASP A 233 -12.22 11.18 -2.15
C ASP A 233 -12.08 11.85 -0.79
N GLY A 234 -11.04 12.67 -0.58
CA GLY A 234 -10.84 13.39 0.67
C GLY A 234 -10.26 12.51 1.78
N ILE A 235 -9.56 11.43 1.41
CA ILE A 235 -8.98 10.46 2.32
C ILE A 235 -7.47 10.67 2.36
N PHE A 236 -6.93 10.74 3.58
CA PHE A 236 -5.50 10.75 3.85
C PHE A 236 -4.95 9.34 4.04
N ALA A 237 -3.72 9.16 3.57
CA ALA A 237 -2.89 7.99 3.77
C ALA A 237 -1.44 8.45 3.97
N PRO A 238 -0.57 7.65 4.59
CA PRO A 238 0.84 7.97 4.65
C PRO A 238 1.43 8.13 3.25
N ASN A 239 2.51 8.88 3.15
CA ASN A 239 3.27 9.12 1.92
C ASN A 239 2.52 9.92 0.83
N MET A 240 1.54 10.76 1.18
CA MET A 240 0.92 11.69 0.23
C MET A 240 1.76 12.97 0.05
N THR A 241 1.80 13.46 -1.19
CA THR A 241 2.44 14.73 -1.56
C THR A 241 1.65 15.94 -1.06
N LEU A 242 2.28 17.12 -1.01
CA LEU A 242 1.58 18.36 -0.63
C LEU A 242 0.32 18.60 -1.46
N GLU A 243 0.39 18.39 -2.78
CA GLU A 243 -0.73 18.57 -3.69
C GLU A 243 -1.86 17.57 -3.43
N GLN A 244 -1.53 16.30 -3.18
CA GLN A 244 -2.51 15.28 -2.81
C GLN A 244 -3.16 15.59 -1.46
N VAL A 245 -2.38 16.05 -0.48
CA VAL A 245 -2.92 16.45 0.83
C VAL A 245 -3.82 17.68 0.70
N LYS A 246 -3.42 18.71 -0.06
CA LYS A 246 -4.25 19.89 -0.31
C LYS A 246 -5.56 19.53 -1.02
N LEU A 247 -5.50 18.63 -2.00
CA LEU A 247 -6.68 18.12 -2.68
C LEU A 247 -7.60 17.37 -1.71
N ALA A 248 -7.05 16.41 -0.97
CA ALA A 248 -7.80 15.60 -0.02
C ALA A 248 -8.44 16.47 1.07
N ALA A 249 -7.68 17.41 1.65
CA ALA A 249 -8.17 18.36 2.64
C ALA A 249 -9.34 19.19 2.10
N LYS A 250 -9.22 19.70 0.87
CA LYS A 250 -10.28 20.48 0.22
C LYS A 250 -11.54 19.66 -0.05
N VAL A 251 -11.38 18.42 -0.53
CA VAL A 251 -12.52 17.51 -0.77
C VAL A 251 -13.19 17.15 0.56
N TRP A 252 -12.40 16.82 1.58
CA TRP A 252 -12.89 16.48 2.90
C TRP A 252 -13.64 17.64 3.54
N ALA A 253 -13.08 18.86 3.50
CA ALA A 253 -13.72 20.07 4.03
C ALA A 253 -15.04 20.36 3.32
N LYS A 254 -15.14 20.10 2.01
CA LYS A 254 -16.40 20.24 1.28
C LYS A 254 -17.45 19.19 1.69
N LYS A 255 -17.03 17.97 2.04
CA LYS A 255 -17.93 16.88 2.45
C LYS A 255 -18.41 17.04 3.91
N ASN A 256 -17.56 17.57 4.79
CA ASN A 256 -17.79 17.59 6.24
C ASN A 256 -17.96 18.99 6.84
N GLY A 257 -17.70 20.05 6.07
CA GLY A 257 -17.91 21.44 6.48
C GLY A 257 -19.39 21.82 6.50
N ASP A 258 -19.68 23.02 7.02
CA ASP A 258 -21.04 23.55 7.09
C ASP A 258 -21.67 23.62 5.69
N TRP A 259 -22.96 23.28 5.58
CA TRP A 259 -23.70 23.28 4.31
C TRP A 259 -23.91 24.70 3.74
N ASP A 260 -23.50 25.73 4.47
CA ASP A 260 -23.62 27.12 4.04
C ASP A 260 -22.68 27.39 2.84
N PRO A 261 -23.22 27.74 1.65
CA PRO A 261 -22.42 28.05 0.47
C PRO A 261 -21.57 29.32 0.62
N THR A 262 -21.71 30.06 1.72
CA THR A 262 -20.93 31.25 2.07
C THR A 262 -19.81 30.97 3.09
N THR A 263 -19.78 29.79 3.73
CA THR A 263 -18.68 29.42 4.63
C THR A 263 -17.38 29.18 3.86
N ASN A 264 -16.30 29.82 4.32
CA ASN A 264 -14.99 29.70 3.69
C ASN A 264 -14.32 28.36 4.05
N ASN A 265 -14.57 27.33 3.23
CA ASN A 265 -13.95 26.00 3.33
C ASN A 265 -12.40 26.01 3.23
N GLU A 266 -11.79 27.15 2.89
CA GLU A 266 -10.34 27.29 2.87
C GLU A 266 -9.72 27.21 4.28
N ALA A 267 -10.38 27.75 5.31
CA ALA A 267 -9.89 27.66 6.68
C ALA A 267 -9.93 26.20 7.20
N GLU A 268 -11.02 25.49 6.94
CA GLU A 268 -11.17 24.08 7.31
C GLU A 268 -10.19 23.18 6.54
N ALA A 269 -9.99 23.45 5.24
CA ALA A 269 -8.97 22.74 4.46
C ALA A 269 -7.55 22.96 5.00
N LYS A 270 -7.21 24.19 5.41
CA LYS A 270 -5.90 24.48 6.04
C LYS A 270 -5.72 23.73 7.35
N LYS A 271 -6.74 23.73 8.21
CA LYS A 271 -6.73 22.95 9.46
C LYS A 271 -6.55 21.47 9.17
N ARG A 272 -7.26 20.93 8.17
CA ARG A 272 -7.14 19.54 7.76
C ARG A 272 -5.75 19.18 7.20
N VAL A 273 -5.07 20.11 6.54
CA VAL A 273 -3.64 19.94 6.15
C VAL A 273 -2.73 19.86 7.39
N GLN A 274 -3.00 20.66 8.44
CA GLN A 274 -2.25 20.56 9.70
C GLN A 274 -2.48 19.20 10.39
N GLU A 275 -3.72 18.71 10.40
CA GLU A 275 -4.04 17.37 10.93
C GLU A 275 -3.28 16.26 10.18
N TYR A 276 -3.08 16.39 8.86
CA TYR A 276 -2.22 15.44 8.12
C TYR A 276 -0.78 15.44 8.69
N LEU A 277 -0.20 16.62 8.91
CA LEU A 277 1.16 16.74 9.43
C LEU A 277 1.28 16.17 10.85
N GLU A 278 0.25 16.32 11.67
CA GLU A 278 0.20 15.73 13.01
C GLU A 278 0.10 14.20 12.96
N LEU A 279 -0.66 13.65 12.01
CA LEU A 279 -0.88 12.20 11.86
C LEU A 279 0.31 11.48 11.21
N TYR A 280 0.92 12.09 10.21
CA TYR A 280 1.87 11.41 9.31
C TYR A 280 3.27 12.03 9.27
N GLY A 281 3.45 13.23 9.84
CA GLY A 281 4.69 13.98 9.72
C GLY A 281 4.80 14.67 8.36
N GLU A 282 6.00 14.71 7.80
CA GLU A 282 6.27 15.46 6.56
C GLU A 282 5.49 14.93 5.35
N PHE A 283 5.18 15.83 4.42
CA PHE A 283 4.63 15.44 3.12
C PHE A 283 5.63 14.54 2.40
N ALA A 284 5.12 13.57 1.64
CA ALA A 284 5.98 12.84 0.73
C ALA A 284 6.53 13.82 -0.30
N GLN A 285 7.82 14.07 -0.19
CA GLN A 285 8.62 14.52 -1.30
C GLN A 285 8.53 13.39 -2.32
N THR A 286 7.67 13.48 -3.35
CA THR A 286 7.38 12.41 -4.34
C THR A 286 8.36 11.24 -4.25
N ASN A 287 8.04 10.06 -3.67
CA ASN A 287 9.03 8.96 -3.58
C ASN A 287 8.47 7.53 -3.44
N ALA A 288 7.14 7.33 -3.42
CA ALA A 288 6.57 5.97 -3.49
C ALA A 288 6.94 5.26 -4.81
N ASN A 289 7.05 6.02 -5.91
CA ASN A 289 7.46 5.49 -7.21
C ASN A 289 8.90 4.99 -7.23
N LEU A 290 9.85 5.63 -6.54
CA LEU A 290 11.25 5.19 -6.53
C LEU A 290 11.43 3.92 -5.71
N GLU A 291 10.73 3.80 -4.58
CA GLU A 291 10.74 2.58 -3.77
C GLU A 291 10.06 1.41 -4.50
N LYS A 292 8.89 1.64 -5.11
CA LYS A 292 8.21 0.66 -5.98
C LYS A 292 9.05 0.27 -7.20
N LEU A 293 9.76 1.23 -7.81
CA LEU A 293 10.69 0.94 -8.91
C LEU A 293 11.87 0.10 -8.45
N LYS A 294 12.47 0.43 -7.30
CA LYS A 294 13.58 -0.31 -6.72
C LYS A 294 13.15 -1.75 -6.42
N SER A 295 12.05 -1.94 -5.70
CA SER A 295 11.57 -3.28 -5.32
C SER A 295 11.19 -4.15 -6.53
N GLY A 296 10.44 -3.61 -7.48
CA GLY A 296 10.05 -4.31 -8.71
C GLY A 296 11.23 -4.64 -9.61
N THR A 297 12.20 -3.73 -9.72
CA THR A 297 13.40 -3.96 -10.52
C THR A 297 14.33 -4.98 -9.88
N ASP A 298 14.50 -4.94 -8.56
CA ASP A 298 15.32 -5.91 -7.83
C ASP A 298 14.73 -7.33 -7.97
N LYS A 299 13.40 -7.48 -8.01
CA LYS A 299 12.73 -8.76 -8.28
C LYS A 299 13.02 -9.25 -9.72
N ALA A 300 12.93 -8.36 -10.71
CA ALA A 300 13.22 -8.68 -12.11
C ALA A 300 14.69 -9.06 -12.34
N ILE A 301 15.63 -8.30 -11.78
CA ILE A 301 17.07 -8.56 -11.85
C ILE A 301 17.41 -9.90 -11.18
N ARG A 302 16.88 -10.15 -9.97
CA ARG A 302 17.06 -11.44 -9.27
C ARG A 302 16.56 -12.62 -10.12
N SER A 303 15.37 -12.49 -10.72
CA SER A 303 14.82 -13.50 -11.64
C SER A 303 15.73 -13.77 -12.84
N LEU A 304 16.26 -12.71 -13.45
CA LEU A 304 17.19 -12.83 -14.58
C LEU A 304 18.50 -13.51 -14.16
N HIS A 305 19.06 -13.20 -12.99
CA HIS A 305 20.23 -13.90 -12.46
C HIS A 305 19.97 -15.41 -12.30
N THR A 306 18.83 -15.80 -11.73
CA THR A 306 18.45 -17.22 -11.60
C THR A 306 18.34 -17.91 -12.97
N LYS A 307 17.71 -17.26 -13.95
CA LYS A 307 17.56 -17.80 -15.32
C LYS A 307 18.90 -17.90 -16.05
N ILE A 308 19.81 -16.94 -15.86
CA ILE A 308 21.15 -16.95 -16.45
C ILE A 308 21.98 -18.10 -15.89
N ALA A 309 21.82 -18.42 -14.60
CA ALA A 309 22.55 -19.50 -13.94
C ALA A 309 22.22 -20.88 -14.56
N SER A 310 20.95 -21.13 -14.91
CA SER A 310 20.50 -22.39 -15.51
C SER A 310 20.55 -22.43 -17.04
N ALA A 311 20.71 -21.30 -17.72
CA ALA A 311 20.79 -21.24 -19.18
C ALA A 311 22.18 -21.56 -19.75
N SER A 312 22.21 -22.02 -20.99
CA SER A 312 23.41 -22.29 -21.80
C SER A 312 23.26 -21.74 -23.22
N GLY A 313 24.37 -21.69 -23.96
CA GLY A 313 24.41 -21.26 -25.38
C GLY A 313 23.77 -19.89 -25.64
N GLY A 314 23.10 -19.75 -26.79
CA GLY A 314 22.44 -18.51 -27.21
C GLY A 314 21.36 -18.01 -26.24
N GLN A 315 20.69 -18.91 -25.51
CA GLN A 315 19.71 -18.51 -24.48
C GLN A 315 20.38 -17.74 -23.33
N LYS A 316 21.57 -18.17 -22.89
CA LYS A 316 22.34 -17.47 -21.86
C LYS A 316 22.79 -16.09 -22.33
N ILE A 317 23.13 -15.96 -23.60
CA ILE A 317 23.57 -14.71 -24.22
C ILE A 317 22.40 -13.72 -24.31
N LYS A 318 21.23 -14.17 -24.77
CA LYS A 318 20.00 -13.37 -24.78
C LYS A 318 19.62 -12.84 -23.39
N LEU A 319 19.63 -13.71 -22.38
CA LEU A 319 19.29 -13.32 -21.00
C LEU A 319 20.26 -12.29 -20.40
N ARG A 320 21.54 -12.31 -20.80
CA ARG A 320 22.52 -11.29 -20.40
C ARG A 320 22.28 -9.93 -21.06
N ALA A 321 21.85 -9.93 -22.34
CA ALA A 321 21.42 -8.71 -23.01
C ALA A 321 20.16 -8.15 -22.37
N ASP A 322 19.19 -9.00 -22.03
CA ASP A 322 17.96 -8.60 -21.33
C ASP A 322 18.27 -8.01 -19.94
N LEU A 323 19.23 -8.57 -19.20
CA LEU A 323 19.72 -7.99 -17.93
C LEU A 323 20.34 -6.61 -18.12
N ALA A 324 21.20 -6.43 -19.13
CA ALA A 324 21.80 -5.14 -19.42
C ALA A 324 20.75 -4.07 -19.77
N LEU A 325 19.70 -4.44 -20.52
CA LEU A 325 18.57 -3.55 -20.83
C LEU A 325 17.73 -3.22 -19.58
N GLN A 326 17.48 -4.20 -18.72
CA GLN A 326 16.73 -3.97 -17.48
C GLN A 326 17.46 -2.99 -16.55
N VAL A 327 18.78 -3.15 -16.38
CA VAL A 327 19.62 -2.25 -15.59
C VAL A 327 19.73 -0.86 -16.25
N ALA A 328 19.81 -0.80 -17.58
CA ALA A 328 19.79 0.47 -18.31
C ALA A 328 18.49 1.26 -18.07
N ASN A 329 17.35 0.58 -18.16
CA ASN A 329 16.04 1.18 -17.90
C ASN A 329 15.94 1.65 -16.44
N GLN A 330 16.43 0.88 -15.48
CA GLN A 330 16.46 1.26 -14.07
C GLN A 330 17.28 2.53 -13.84
N ALA A 331 18.49 2.61 -14.40
CA ALA A 331 19.36 3.77 -14.25
C ALA A 331 18.69 5.05 -14.79
N ARG A 332 18.07 4.96 -15.98
CA ARG A 332 17.31 6.07 -16.56
C ARG A 332 16.18 6.52 -15.64
N THR A 333 15.32 5.60 -15.20
CA THR A 333 14.16 5.97 -14.38
C THR A 333 14.57 6.52 -13.01
N ILE A 334 15.62 5.97 -12.37
CA ILE A 334 16.14 6.51 -11.11
C ILE A 334 16.64 7.95 -11.29
N GLY A 335 17.34 8.25 -12.40
CA GLY A 335 17.84 9.59 -12.68
C GLY A 335 16.72 10.60 -12.92
N GLU A 336 15.76 10.24 -13.77
CA GLU A 336 14.59 11.07 -14.09
C GLU A 336 13.74 11.34 -12.84
N GLU A 337 13.45 10.30 -12.05
CA GLU A 337 12.68 10.44 -10.82
C GLU A 337 13.46 11.25 -9.78
N ALA A 338 14.73 10.93 -9.46
CA ALA A 338 15.52 11.68 -8.47
C ALA A 338 15.58 13.20 -8.76
N GLU A 339 15.73 13.58 -10.03
CA GLU A 339 15.69 14.99 -10.44
C GLU A 339 14.31 15.62 -10.20
N LYS A 340 13.23 14.90 -10.53
CA LYS A 340 11.86 15.32 -10.26
C LYS A 340 11.61 15.46 -8.75
N LEU A 341 12.07 14.50 -7.93
CA LEU A 341 11.83 14.51 -6.48
C LEU A 341 12.46 15.72 -5.81
N LEU A 342 13.72 16.00 -6.13
CA LEU A 342 14.42 17.14 -5.52
C LEU A 342 13.76 18.46 -5.91
N LYS A 343 13.32 18.60 -7.16
CA LYS A 343 12.61 19.80 -7.62
C LYS A 343 11.27 19.96 -6.90
N GLN A 344 10.47 18.89 -6.80
CA GLN A 344 9.18 18.93 -6.13
C GLN A 344 9.34 19.22 -4.64
N SER A 345 10.26 18.53 -3.96
CA SER A 345 10.61 18.77 -2.54
C SER A 345 10.94 20.24 -2.26
N GLN A 346 11.77 20.83 -3.11
CA GLN A 346 12.11 22.25 -2.96
C GLN A 346 10.92 23.17 -3.22
N GLN A 347 10.10 22.88 -4.23
CA GLN A 347 8.89 23.67 -4.51
C GLN A 347 7.88 23.58 -3.37
N ASP A 348 7.61 22.38 -2.85
CA ASP A 348 6.67 22.15 -1.75
C ASP A 348 7.15 22.87 -0.48
N THR A 349 8.44 22.77 -0.16
CA THR A 349 9.06 23.45 0.98
C THR A 349 9.01 24.97 0.82
N GLU A 350 9.36 25.48 -0.36
CA GLU A 350 9.32 26.91 -0.67
C GLU A 350 7.89 27.47 -0.58
N GLN A 351 6.91 26.71 -1.06
CA GLN A 351 5.50 27.08 -0.98
C GLN A 351 4.98 27.08 0.45
N ALA A 352 5.31 26.05 1.24
CA ALA A 352 4.93 25.99 2.65
C ALA A 352 5.54 27.15 3.44
N LEU A 353 6.82 27.47 3.22
CA LEU A 353 7.48 28.64 3.81
C LEU A 353 6.82 29.95 3.39
N ALA A 354 6.40 30.07 2.13
CA ALA A 354 5.68 31.25 1.65
C ALA A 354 4.30 31.40 2.30
N GLU A 355 3.58 30.30 2.51
CA GLU A 355 2.28 30.27 3.19
C GLU A 355 2.42 30.67 4.66
N ILE A 356 3.39 30.08 5.39
CA ILE A 356 3.70 30.44 6.78
C ILE A 356 4.13 31.92 6.90
N SER A 357 5.01 32.38 6.01
CA SER A 357 5.46 33.78 5.95
C SER A 357 4.28 34.74 5.76
N LYS A 358 3.33 34.39 4.89
CA LYS A 358 2.10 35.16 4.66
C LYS A 358 1.19 35.19 5.89
N GLU A 359 1.05 34.08 6.60
CA GLU A 359 0.24 34.00 7.82
C GLU A 359 0.83 34.86 8.94
N ILE A 360 2.15 34.77 9.18
CA ILE A 360 2.85 35.61 10.15
C ILE A 360 2.67 37.09 9.80
N LEU A 361 2.81 37.46 8.53
CA LEU A 361 2.57 38.83 8.07
C LEU A 361 1.12 39.27 8.31
N THR A 362 0.16 38.39 8.07
CA THR A 362 -1.27 38.70 8.27
C THR A 362 -1.56 38.94 9.75
N SER A 363 -1.15 38.03 10.64
CA SER A 363 -1.32 38.18 12.09
C SER A 363 -0.59 39.40 12.65
N ALA A 364 0.62 39.69 12.16
CA ALA A 364 1.38 40.88 12.53
C ALA A 364 0.64 42.18 12.14
N ASN A 365 -0.04 42.19 11.00
CA ASN A 365 -0.85 43.33 10.57
C ASN A 365 -2.14 43.51 11.39
N GLU A 366 -2.74 42.43 11.87
CA GLU A 366 -3.95 42.47 12.72
C GLU A 366 -3.69 43.15 14.07
N ILE A 367 -2.52 42.94 14.66
CA ILE A 367 -2.14 43.57 15.94
C ILE A 367 -1.42 44.91 15.77
N ARG A 368 -1.26 45.40 14.53
CA ARG A 368 -0.56 46.66 14.22
C ARG A 368 -1.17 47.88 14.91
N GLN A 369 -2.45 47.86 15.27
CA GLN A 369 -3.06 48.96 16.03
C GLN A 369 -2.49 49.13 17.45
N TYR A 370 -1.76 48.13 17.95
CA TYR A 370 -1.12 48.12 19.27
C TYR A 370 0.41 48.31 19.20
N LEU A 371 0.98 48.44 17.99
CA LEU A 371 2.42 48.51 17.75
C LEU A 371 2.78 49.61 16.74
N SER A 372 3.96 50.20 16.88
CA SER A 372 4.50 51.09 15.86
C SER A 372 4.83 50.32 14.57
N TYR A 373 4.86 51.02 13.45
CA TYR A 373 5.28 50.44 12.16
C TYR A 373 6.66 49.76 12.27
N SER A 374 7.60 50.38 12.97
CA SER A 374 8.95 49.81 13.20
C SER A 374 8.94 48.53 14.02
N GLU A 375 8.08 48.43 15.03
CA GLU A 375 7.96 47.20 15.84
C GLU A 375 7.35 46.07 15.02
N VAL A 376 6.34 46.36 14.19
CA VAL A 376 5.78 45.36 13.27
C VAL A 376 6.82 44.91 12.23
N GLN A 377 7.59 45.83 11.65
CA GLN A 377 8.65 45.49 10.69
C GLN A 377 9.76 44.66 11.33
N ALA A 378 10.21 45.00 12.53
CA ALA A 378 11.21 44.23 13.26
C ALA A 378 10.72 42.81 13.61
N MET A 379 9.42 42.67 13.91
CA MET A 379 8.79 41.39 14.23
C MET A 379 8.65 40.48 13.01
N ILE A 380 8.28 41.01 11.83
CA ILE A 380 8.09 40.21 10.61
C ILE A 380 9.39 39.93 9.85
N ALA A 381 10.41 40.79 9.97
CA ALA A 381 11.63 40.71 9.17
C ALA A 381 12.32 39.33 9.19
N PRO A 382 12.45 38.62 10.34
CA PRO A 382 13.03 37.28 10.38
C PRO A 382 12.25 36.22 9.59
N TYR A 383 10.95 36.46 9.37
CA TYR A 383 10.02 35.51 8.76
C TYR A 383 9.71 35.84 7.29
N GLU A 384 10.38 36.84 6.72
CA GLU A 384 10.30 37.10 5.28
C GLU A 384 10.83 35.88 4.50
N LYS A 385 10.10 35.48 3.45
CA LYS A 385 10.50 34.34 2.59
C LYS A 385 11.97 34.42 2.14
N SER A 386 12.46 35.62 1.80
CA SER A 386 13.85 35.87 1.37
C SER A 386 14.90 35.55 2.43
N ARG A 387 14.52 35.45 3.71
CA ARG A 387 15.40 35.04 4.81
C ARG A 387 15.22 33.59 5.23
N LEU A 388 14.04 33.03 4.99
CA LEU A 388 13.71 31.64 5.29
C LEU A 388 14.14 30.68 4.17
N TRP A 389 14.32 31.19 2.94
CA TRP A 389 14.64 30.39 1.76
C TRP A 389 15.94 30.85 1.09
N ASP A 390 16.93 29.95 1.03
CA ASP A 390 18.16 30.16 0.28
C ASP A 390 18.01 29.68 -1.16
N GLU A 391 17.60 30.60 -2.04
CA GLU A 391 17.42 30.32 -3.46
C GLU A 391 18.74 29.92 -4.16
N ALA A 392 19.88 30.41 -3.68
CA ALA A 392 21.18 30.08 -4.25
C ALA A 392 21.53 28.61 -3.95
N GLN A 393 21.33 28.16 -2.71
CA GLN A 393 21.51 26.77 -2.32
C GLN A 393 20.48 25.85 -3.01
N ALA A 394 19.22 26.30 -3.13
CA ALA A 394 18.19 25.54 -3.82
C ALA A 394 18.57 25.30 -5.29
N SER A 395 19.00 26.35 -5.99
CA SER A 395 19.50 26.30 -7.36
C SER A 395 20.75 25.42 -7.50
N HIS A 396 21.67 25.47 -6.53
CA HIS A 396 22.85 24.59 -6.49
C HIS A 396 22.46 23.11 -6.45
N ASN A 397 21.54 22.74 -5.55
CA ASN A 397 21.06 21.37 -5.41
C ASN A 397 20.38 20.87 -6.70
N ARG A 398 19.58 21.72 -7.39
CA ARG A 398 18.99 21.38 -8.70
C ARG A 398 20.05 21.09 -9.77
N LYS A 399 21.14 21.87 -9.80
CA LYS A 399 22.25 21.62 -10.73
C LYS A 399 22.98 20.30 -10.42
N GLN A 400 23.18 19.99 -9.14
CA GLN A 400 23.84 18.74 -8.74
C GLN A 400 23.03 17.51 -9.14
N VAL A 401 21.70 17.51 -8.93
CA VAL A 401 20.87 16.37 -9.33
C VAL A 401 20.75 16.23 -10.84
N GLN A 402 20.75 17.34 -11.59
CA GLN A 402 20.83 17.32 -13.05
C GLN A 402 22.12 16.65 -13.54
N GLN A 403 23.25 16.97 -12.92
CA GLN A 403 24.52 16.31 -13.23
C GLN A 403 24.50 14.82 -12.89
N TYR A 404 23.85 14.43 -11.79
CA TYR A 404 23.66 13.03 -11.41
C TYR A 404 22.78 12.28 -12.42
N ASN A 405 21.64 12.86 -12.81
CA ASN A 405 20.76 12.32 -13.84
C ASN A 405 21.51 12.13 -15.17
N GLN A 406 22.28 13.13 -15.61
CA GLN A 406 23.09 13.04 -16.83
C GLN A 406 24.08 11.86 -16.79
N LYS A 407 24.70 11.59 -15.64
CA LYS A 407 25.59 10.44 -15.47
C LYS A 407 24.84 9.11 -15.58
N LEU A 408 23.63 9.02 -15.00
CA LEU A 408 22.79 7.83 -15.09
C LEU A 408 22.25 7.59 -16.51
N MET A 409 21.88 8.65 -17.23
CA MET A 409 21.51 8.57 -18.65
C MET A 409 22.67 8.05 -19.49
N THR A 410 23.88 8.60 -19.30
CA THR A 410 25.09 8.13 -19.99
C THR A 410 25.38 6.66 -19.69
N PHE A 411 25.19 6.23 -18.45
CA PHE A 411 25.35 4.82 -18.05
C PHE A 411 24.30 3.91 -18.72
N SER A 412 23.04 4.35 -18.76
CA SER A 412 21.94 3.66 -19.44
C SER A 412 22.21 3.47 -20.94
N GLU A 413 22.69 4.50 -21.63
CA GLU A 413 23.04 4.46 -23.05
C GLU A 413 24.17 3.46 -23.33
N LYS A 414 25.20 3.44 -22.46
CA LYS A 414 26.31 2.47 -22.58
C LYS A 414 25.83 1.04 -22.41
N LEU A 415 24.98 0.76 -21.42
CA LEU A 415 24.42 -0.57 -21.20
C LEU A 415 23.49 -1.02 -22.34
N THR A 416 22.68 -0.10 -22.87
CA THR A 416 21.84 -0.35 -24.05
C THR A 416 22.69 -0.69 -25.28
N THR A 417 23.79 0.02 -25.47
CA THR A 417 24.77 -0.25 -26.54
C THR A 417 25.44 -1.62 -26.34
N ALA A 418 25.85 -1.94 -25.12
CA ALA A 418 26.42 -3.25 -24.79
C ALA A 418 25.43 -4.39 -25.07
N ALA A 419 24.16 -4.24 -24.69
CA ALA A 419 23.12 -5.23 -24.97
C ALA A 419 22.94 -5.48 -26.48
N LYS A 420 22.90 -4.41 -27.28
CA LYS A 420 22.84 -4.51 -28.75
C LYS A 420 24.06 -5.23 -29.33
N ASN A 421 25.26 -4.88 -28.86
CA ASN A 421 26.49 -5.52 -29.32
C ASN A 421 26.53 -7.01 -28.98
N ILE A 422 26.05 -7.40 -27.80
CA ILE A 422 25.93 -8.80 -27.38
C ILE A 422 25.01 -9.59 -28.32
N GLN A 423 23.84 -9.04 -28.64
CA GLN A 423 22.87 -9.67 -29.54
C GLN A 423 23.40 -9.77 -30.98
N GLU A 424 24.05 -8.71 -31.47
CA GLU A 424 24.60 -8.66 -32.81
C GLU A 424 25.77 -9.63 -33.00
N TYR A 425 26.67 -9.72 -32.01
CA TYR A 425 27.75 -10.70 -32.01
C TYR A 425 27.22 -12.15 -32.05
N ASP A 426 26.20 -12.47 -31.24
CA ASP A 426 25.57 -13.80 -31.22
C ASP A 426 24.95 -14.16 -32.58
N ARG A 427 24.25 -13.19 -33.19
CA ARG A 427 23.68 -13.34 -34.53
C ARG A 427 24.75 -13.61 -35.59
N GLN A 428 25.85 -12.86 -35.56
CA GLN A 428 26.95 -13.02 -36.51
C GLN A 428 27.70 -14.34 -36.31
N ALA A 429 28.01 -14.71 -35.07
CA ALA A 429 28.65 -15.98 -34.73
C ALA A 429 27.78 -17.19 -35.12
N GLY A 430 26.47 -17.10 -34.88
CA GLY A 430 25.49 -18.09 -35.34
C GLY A 430 25.51 -18.23 -36.87
N ASN A 431 25.43 -17.12 -37.60
CA ASN A 431 25.45 -17.14 -39.07
C ASN A 431 26.75 -17.75 -39.64
N GLN A 432 27.91 -17.46 -39.04
CA GLN A 432 29.20 -18.02 -39.46
C GLN A 432 29.27 -19.55 -39.31
N LEU A 433 28.65 -20.11 -38.25
CA LEU A 433 28.57 -21.55 -38.01
C LEU A 433 27.66 -22.28 -39.02
N PHE A 434 26.66 -21.60 -39.59
CA PHE A 434 25.75 -22.19 -40.58
C PHE A 434 26.20 -21.99 -42.03
N THR A 435 27.16 -21.10 -42.29
CA THR A 435 27.80 -20.91 -43.62
C THR A 435 29.04 -21.79 -43.86
N GLN A 436 29.49 -22.59 -42.88
CA GLN A 436 30.62 -23.53 -43.01
C GLN A 436 30.17 -25.00 -43.22
N LYS A 437 28.92 -25.24 -43.58
CA LYS A 437 28.47 -26.51 -44.19
C LYS A 437 28.30 -26.31 -45.68
#